data_AF-A0A3S5CHY4-F1
#
_entry.id   AF-A0A3S5CHY4-F1
#
_cell.length_a   1.000
_cell.length_b   1.000
_cell.length_c   1.000
_cell.angle_alpha   90.00
_cell.angle_beta   90.00
_cell.angle_gamma   90.00
#
_symmetry.space_group_name_H-M   'P 1'
#
loop_
_entity.id
_entity.type
_entity.pdbx_description
1 polymer ?
#
loop_
_entity_poly.entity_id
_entity_poly.type
_entity_poly.pdbx_seq_one_letter_code
_entity_poly.pdbx_strand_id
1 'polypeptide(L)'
;MDPDSTAYYVIEVNARLSRSSALASKATGYPLAYVAAKLSLGCRLTEMTNIVTGHATTACFEPSLDYCVVKMPRWDLEKFSRVSRKIGSSMKSVGEVMAIGRCFEEAVQKALRMVSDRYPGFQPLDRRLNSTRSSFHRVDSLTDSEEGLATELAEPTDERIFLLAKAIKSKWPLKRLYQLTNIDLWFLQRFSLIIDCLKQLEEVPDGALTICLRVLGACSATTIIPDDTEAYPADIGQ
;
A
#
# COMPACT_ATOMS: atom_id res chain seq x y z
N MET A 1 9.24 -13.51 14.04
CA MET A 1 10.70 -13.63 14.24
C MET A 1 11.13 -12.46 15.08
N ASP A 2 12.06 -12.70 15.98
CA ASP A 2 12.70 -11.65 16.75
C ASP A 2 13.61 -10.83 15.82
N PRO A 3 13.60 -9.48 15.86
CA PRO A 3 14.37 -8.65 14.93
C PRO A 3 15.88 -8.64 15.23
N ASP A 4 16.28 -8.96 16.47
CA ASP A 4 17.66 -8.85 16.95
C ASP A 4 18.33 -10.23 17.10
N SER A 5 17.64 -11.31 16.72
CA SER A 5 18.14 -12.67 16.85
C SER A 5 17.53 -13.63 15.82
N THR A 6 17.99 -14.89 15.82
CA THR A 6 17.42 -15.95 14.98
C THR A 6 16.19 -16.61 15.62
N ALA A 7 15.70 -16.11 16.76
CA ALA A 7 14.58 -16.69 17.46
C ALA A 7 13.28 -16.51 16.65
N TYR A 8 12.49 -17.58 16.55
CA TYR A 8 11.19 -17.56 15.90
C TYR A 8 10.16 -18.31 16.73
N TYR A 9 8.90 -17.91 16.56
CA TYR A 9 7.76 -18.47 17.25
C TYR A 9 6.72 -18.88 16.21
N VAL A 10 6.16 -20.09 16.35
CA VAL A 10 5.03 -20.54 15.55
C VAL A 10 3.75 -20.03 16.22
N ILE A 11 3.00 -19.19 15.51
CA ILE A 11 1.78 -18.58 16.06
C ILE A 11 0.57 -19.47 15.81
N GLU A 12 0.36 -19.89 14.57
CA GLU A 12 -0.74 -20.79 14.19
C GLU A 12 -0.47 -21.49 12.85
N VAL A 13 -1.24 -22.55 12.57
CA VAL A 13 -1.29 -23.21 11.25
C VAL A 13 -2.75 -23.34 10.83
N ASN A 14 -3.06 -22.80 9.64
CA ASN A 14 -4.38 -22.95 9.03
C ASN A 14 -4.32 -24.09 8.00
N ALA A 15 -4.82 -25.28 8.35
CA ALA A 15 -4.83 -26.46 7.47
C ALA A 15 -5.96 -26.40 6.40
N ARG A 16 -6.09 -25.26 5.71
CA ARG A 16 -7.07 -25.00 4.65
C ARG A 16 -6.61 -23.84 3.79
N LEU A 17 -7.29 -23.65 2.65
CA LEU A 17 -7.15 -22.41 1.89
C LEU A 17 -7.61 -21.20 2.74
N SER A 18 -6.90 -20.10 2.56
CA SER A 18 -7.05 -18.85 3.30
C SER A 18 -7.02 -17.65 2.35
N ARG A 19 -7.31 -16.46 2.90
CA ARG A 19 -7.12 -15.21 2.16
C ARG A 19 -5.65 -15.04 1.73
N SER A 20 -4.71 -15.45 2.58
CA SER A 20 -3.28 -15.45 2.26
C SER A 20 -2.93 -16.40 1.11
N SER A 21 -3.55 -17.59 1.01
CA SER A 21 -3.32 -18.47 -0.15
C SER A 21 -3.88 -17.89 -1.45
N ALA A 22 -5.00 -17.16 -1.39
CA ALA A 22 -5.53 -16.47 -2.56
C ALA A 22 -4.57 -15.34 -3.01
N LEU A 23 -4.08 -14.53 -2.06
CA LEU A 23 -3.08 -13.51 -2.31
C LEU A 23 -1.80 -14.11 -2.90
N ALA A 24 -1.26 -15.17 -2.30
CA ALA A 24 -0.07 -15.87 -2.80
C ALA A 24 -0.26 -16.41 -4.23
N SER A 25 -1.45 -16.95 -4.53
CA SER A 25 -1.75 -17.43 -5.89
C SER A 25 -1.75 -16.31 -6.92
N LYS A 26 -2.26 -15.12 -6.55
CA LYS A 26 -2.21 -13.93 -7.41
C LYS A 26 -0.82 -13.35 -7.53
N ALA A 27 -0.06 -13.34 -6.44
CA ALA A 27 1.29 -12.81 -6.37
C ALA A 27 2.30 -13.65 -7.15
N THR A 28 2.10 -14.97 -7.25
CA THR A 28 3.05 -15.89 -7.89
C THR A 28 2.60 -16.40 -9.24
N GLY A 29 1.31 -16.25 -9.57
CA GLY A 29 0.68 -16.96 -10.68
C GLY A 29 0.44 -18.46 -10.41
N TYR A 30 0.85 -18.98 -9.24
CA TYR A 30 0.73 -20.39 -8.90
C TYR A 30 -0.68 -20.68 -8.34
N PRO A 31 -1.51 -21.51 -8.99
CA PRO A 31 -2.91 -21.68 -8.60
C PRO A 31 -3.06 -22.67 -7.43
N LEU A 32 -2.78 -22.22 -6.20
CA LEU A 32 -2.74 -23.08 -5.00
C LEU A 32 -4.02 -23.89 -4.78
N ALA A 33 -5.20 -23.28 -5.01
CA ALA A 33 -6.47 -23.96 -4.85
C ALA A 33 -6.65 -25.12 -5.86
N TYR A 34 -6.22 -24.91 -7.11
CA TYR A 34 -6.29 -25.93 -8.17
C TYR A 34 -5.34 -27.09 -7.87
N VAL A 35 -4.10 -26.76 -7.52
CA VAL A 35 -3.09 -27.76 -7.16
C VAL A 35 -3.54 -28.56 -5.93
N ALA A 36 -4.04 -27.89 -4.88
CA ALA A 36 -4.54 -28.57 -3.68
C ALA A 36 -5.71 -29.54 -4.01
N ALA A 37 -6.63 -29.13 -4.88
CA ALA A 37 -7.72 -30.02 -5.30
C ALA A 37 -7.22 -31.26 -6.05
N LYS A 38 -6.22 -31.12 -6.92
CA LYS A 38 -5.59 -32.25 -7.63
C LYS A 38 -4.81 -33.17 -6.69
N LEU A 39 -4.10 -32.61 -5.72
CA LEU A 39 -3.43 -33.40 -4.67
C LEU A 39 -4.43 -34.26 -3.91
N SER A 40 -5.61 -33.72 -3.56
CA SER A 40 -6.68 -34.47 -2.89
C SER A 40 -7.24 -35.62 -3.73
N LEU A 41 -7.05 -35.61 -5.05
CA LEU A 41 -7.42 -36.70 -5.97
C LEU A 41 -6.28 -37.71 -6.18
N GLY A 42 -5.16 -37.56 -5.46
CA GLY A 42 -4.01 -38.45 -5.53
C GLY A 42 -2.98 -38.10 -6.61
N CYS A 43 -3.16 -37.00 -7.35
CA CYS A 43 -2.15 -36.54 -8.31
C CYS A 43 -0.90 -36.04 -7.55
N ARG A 44 0.30 -36.31 -8.06
CA ARG A 44 1.54 -35.81 -7.44
C ARG A 44 1.95 -34.46 -8.03
N LEU A 45 2.67 -33.64 -7.25
CA LEU A 45 3.22 -32.34 -7.74
C LEU A 45 4.08 -32.50 -8.99
N THR A 46 4.83 -33.61 -9.09
CA THR A 46 5.72 -33.93 -10.21
C THR A 46 4.97 -34.30 -11.50
N GLU A 47 3.71 -34.69 -11.41
CA GLU A 47 2.89 -35.13 -12.54
C GLU A 47 2.02 -33.99 -13.10
N MET A 48 1.80 -32.94 -12.29
CA MET A 48 1.01 -31.78 -12.68
C MET A 48 1.87 -30.80 -13.46
N THR A 49 1.39 -30.37 -14.64
CA THR A 49 2.09 -29.37 -15.45
C THR A 49 1.74 -27.95 -15.03
N ASN A 50 2.72 -27.04 -15.14
CA ASN A 50 2.55 -25.63 -14.86
C ASN A 50 2.00 -24.90 -16.09
N ILE A 51 0.78 -24.38 -15.97
CA ILE A 51 0.07 -23.67 -17.03
C ILE A 51 0.76 -22.34 -17.38
N VAL A 52 1.38 -21.67 -16.39
CA VAL A 52 2.01 -20.35 -16.59
C VAL A 52 3.22 -20.43 -17.51
N THR A 53 4.00 -21.50 -17.43
CA THR A 53 5.17 -21.73 -18.29
C THR A 53 4.82 -22.50 -19.57
N GLY A 54 3.55 -22.51 -19.99
CA GLY A 54 3.12 -23.23 -21.20
C GLY A 54 3.32 -24.75 -21.11
N HIS A 55 3.14 -25.35 -19.93
CA HIS A 55 3.33 -26.78 -19.67
C HIS A 55 4.78 -27.30 -19.78
N ALA A 56 5.78 -26.41 -19.90
CA ALA A 56 7.19 -26.82 -19.95
C ALA A 56 7.77 -27.29 -18.61
N THR A 57 7.18 -26.88 -17.49
CA THR A 57 7.62 -27.24 -16.13
C THR A 57 6.48 -27.92 -15.36
N THR A 58 6.79 -28.53 -14.22
CA THR A 58 5.79 -29.16 -13.34
C THR A 58 5.32 -28.18 -12.26
N ALA A 59 4.31 -28.56 -11.48
CA ALA A 59 3.86 -27.82 -10.31
C ALA A 59 4.80 -28.01 -9.09
N CYS A 60 5.83 -28.85 -9.21
CA CYS A 60 6.80 -29.14 -8.16
C CYS A 60 7.99 -28.17 -8.20
N PHE A 61 7.76 -26.90 -7.89
CA PHE A 61 8.79 -25.87 -7.83
C PHE A 61 8.40 -24.76 -6.86
N GLU A 62 9.39 -23.93 -6.49
CA GLU A 62 9.17 -22.71 -5.72
C GLU A 62 9.18 -21.51 -6.67
N PRO A 63 8.09 -20.72 -6.77
CA PRO A 63 8.06 -19.54 -7.62
C PRO A 63 9.11 -18.51 -7.22
N SER A 64 9.88 -18.00 -8.19
CA SER A 64 10.77 -16.86 -8.03
C SER A 64 10.13 -15.62 -8.64
N LEU A 65 10.14 -14.50 -7.91
CA LEU A 65 9.51 -13.25 -8.33
C LEU A 65 10.58 -12.20 -8.63
N ASP A 66 10.47 -11.53 -9.78
CA ASP A 66 11.32 -10.41 -10.18
C ASP A 66 10.62 -9.05 -9.99
N TYR A 67 9.60 -9.03 -9.13
CA TYR A 67 8.80 -7.88 -8.75
C TYR A 67 8.42 -7.93 -7.27
N CYS A 68 8.02 -6.77 -6.73
CA CYS A 68 7.46 -6.60 -5.41
C CYS A 68 5.93 -6.59 -5.46
N VAL A 69 5.30 -7.29 -4.50
CA VAL A 69 3.85 -7.28 -4.31
C VAL A 69 3.53 -6.62 -2.97
N VAL A 70 2.68 -5.61 -3.00
CA VAL A 70 2.18 -4.94 -1.79
C VAL A 70 0.69 -5.20 -1.66
N LYS A 71 0.29 -5.70 -0.50
CA LYS A 71 -1.12 -5.84 -0.10
C LYS A 71 -1.47 -4.74 0.90
N MET A 72 -2.57 -4.04 0.67
CA MET A 72 -3.08 -3.04 1.61
C MET A 72 -4.54 -3.38 1.98
N PRO A 73 -4.88 -3.50 3.27
CA PRO A 73 -6.28 -3.64 3.69
C PRO A 73 -7.09 -2.37 3.38
N ARG A 74 -8.40 -2.55 3.17
CA ARG A 74 -9.39 -1.47 3.04
C ARG A 74 -10.29 -1.45 4.26
N TRP A 75 -10.50 -0.25 4.80
CA TRP A 75 -11.36 0.01 5.95
C TRP A 75 -12.45 1.02 5.58
N ASP A 76 -13.65 0.77 6.10
CA ASP A 76 -14.82 1.65 5.96
C ASP A 76 -15.31 2.08 7.36
N LEU A 77 -14.38 2.43 8.27
CA LEU A 77 -14.69 2.69 9.69
C LEU A 77 -15.46 4.00 9.90
N GLU A 78 -15.38 4.95 8.96
CA GLU A 78 -16.15 6.20 8.99
C GLU A 78 -17.67 5.98 9.04
N LYS A 79 -18.16 4.85 8.50
CA LYS A 79 -19.58 4.49 8.53
C LYS A 79 -20.07 4.13 9.93
N PHE A 80 -19.15 3.88 10.88
CA PHE A 80 -19.46 3.35 12.21
C PHE A 80 -18.97 4.28 13.33
N SER A 81 -19.77 5.30 13.66
CA SER A 81 -19.41 6.36 14.62
C SER A 81 -19.09 5.90 16.04
N ARG A 82 -19.59 4.72 16.45
CA ARG A 82 -19.39 4.16 17.81
C ARG A 82 -18.28 3.09 17.87
N VAL A 83 -17.57 2.86 16.77
CA VAL A 83 -16.52 1.84 16.69
C VAL A 83 -15.15 2.48 16.80
N SER A 84 -14.29 1.90 17.65
CA SER A 84 -12.90 2.33 17.76
C SER A 84 -12.16 2.11 16.44
N ARG A 85 -11.42 3.12 15.98
CA ARG A 85 -10.56 3.04 14.79
C ARG A 85 -9.21 2.34 15.03
N LYS A 86 -8.86 2.07 16.29
CA LYS A 86 -7.63 1.35 16.63
C LYS A 86 -7.64 -0.05 16.01
N ILE A 87 -6.56 -0.44 15.35
CA ILE A 87 -6.39 -1.78 14.77
C ILE A 87 -5.55 -2.63 15.70
N GLY A 88 -5.80 -3.94 15.69
CA GLY A 88 -5.11 -4.90 16.54
C GLY A 88 -5.21 -6.31 15.97
N SER A 89 -5.13 -7.32 16.82
CA SER A 89 -5.21 -8.73 16.40
C SER A 89 -6.55 -9.10 15.75
N SER A 90 -7.65 -8.48 16.19
CA SER A 90 -8.96 -8.69 15.59
C SER A 90 -9.11 -7.88 14.30
N MET A 91 -9.46 -8.57 13.21
CA MET A 91 -9.65 -7.93 11.91
C MET A 91 -10.85 -6.98 11.90
N LYS A 92 -10.65 -5.78 11.35
CA LYS A 92 -11.70 -4.77 11.07
C LYS A 92 -11.80 -4.36 9.59
N SER A 93 -10.89 -4.85 8.75
CA SER A 93 -10.88 -4.53 7.31
C SER A 93 -12.04 -5.19 6.59
N VAL A 94 -12.68 -4.45 5.68
CA VAL A 94 -13.79 -4.94 4.85
C VAL A 94 -13.33 -5.54 3.52
N GLY A 95 -12.10 -5.26 3.13
CA GLY A 95 -11.50 -5.77 1.90
C GLY A 95 -9.99 -5.56 1.86
N GLU A 96 -9.41 -5.82 0.71
CA GLU A 96 -7.99 -5.64 0.46
C GLU A 96 -7.71 -5.38 -1.02
N VAL A 97 -6.62 -4.67 -1.27
CA VAL A 97 -6.08 -4.44 -2.60
C VAL A 97 -4.67 -5.02 -2.68
N MET A 98 -4.26 -5.38 -3.88
CA MET A 98 -2.93 -5.90 -4.19
C MET A 98 -2.38 -5.12 -5.37
N ALA A 99 -1.15 -4.64 -5.24
CA ALA A 99 -0.43 -3.98 -6.32
C ALA A 99 0.92 -4.64 -6.56
N ILE A 100 1.37 -4.58 -7.82
CA ILE A 100 2.65 -5.11 -8.28
C ILE A 100 3.50 -3.96 -8.82
N GLY A 101 4.78 -3.96 -8.47
CA GLY A 101 5.78 -3.01 -8.97
C GLY A 101 7.16 -3.64 -9.04
N ARG A 102 8.06 -3.07 -9.84
CA ARG A 102 9.47 -3.50 -9.92
C ARG A 102 10.27 -3.08 -8.68
N CYS A 103 9.78 -2.10 -7.94
CA CYS A 103 10.29 -1.70 -6.63
C CYS A 103 9.15 -1.54 -5.62
N PHE A 104 9.51 -1.47 -4.33
CA PHE A 104 8.55 -1.31 -3.25
C PHE A 104 7.77 0.00 -3.34
N GLU A 105 8.45 1.11 -3.67
CA GLU A 105 7.86 2.44 -3.78
C GLU A 105 6.75 2.48 -4.82
N GLU A 106 7.00 1.90 -5.99
CA GLU A 106 6.01 1.78 -7.04
C GLU A 106 4.80 0.96 -6.57
N ALA A 107 5.05 -0.21 -5.97
CA ALA A 107 3.99 -1.11 -5.53
C ALA A 107 3.14 -0.49 -4.40
N VAL A 108 3.77 0.16 -3.41
CA VAL A 108 3.05 0.76 -2.27
C VAL A 108 2.24 1.99 -2.70
N GLN A 109 2.78 2.82 -3.61
CA GLN A 109 2.02 3.96 -4.13
C GLN A 109 0.79 3.52 -4.94
N LYS A 110 0.93 2.49 -5.78
CA LYS A 110 -0.22 1.88 -6.48
C LYS A 110 -1.24 1.32 -5.50
N ALA A 111 -0.81 0.58 -4.49
CA ALA A 111 -1.70 0.00 -3.49
C ALA A 111 -2.49 1.08 -2.73
N LEU A 112 -1.82 2.14 -2.29
CA LEU A 112 -2.46 3.23 -1.55
C LEU A 112 -3.55 3.94 -2.38
N ARG A 113 -3.30 4.18 -3.67
CA ARG A 113 -4.32 4.72 -4.59
C ARG A 113 -5.52 3.81 -4.79
N MET A 114 -5.32 2.50 -4.77
CA MET A 114 -6.40 1.53 -4.92
C MET A 114 -7.28 1.44 -3.66
N VAL A 115 -6.73 1.73 -2.47
CA VAL A 115 -7.50 1.68 -1.21
C VAL A 115 -8.57 2.76 -1.17
N SER A 116 -8.22 3.99 -1.55
CA SER A 116 -9.15 5.12 -1.54
C SER A 116 -8.78 6.14 -2.62
N ASP A 117 -9.82 6.63 -3.28
CA ASP A 117 -9.80 7.78 -4.18
C ASP A 117 -9.39 9.09 -3.51
N ARG A 118 -9.44 9.16 -2.17
CA ARG A 118 -9.01 10.33 -1.38
C ARG A 118 -7.50 10.53 -1.35
N TYR A 119 -6.73 9.47 -1.60
CA TYR A 119 -5.28 9.48 -1.44
C TYR A 119 -4.59 9.14 -2.77
N PRO A 120 -3.88 10.09 -3.40
CA PRO A 120 -3.17 9.85 -4.65
C PRO A 120 -1.87 9.04 -4.47
N GLY A 121 -1.51 8.66 -3.24
CA GLY A 121 -0.33 7.85 -2.93
C GLY A 121 0.11 7.98 -1.47
N PHE A 122 1.39 7.74 -1.22
CA PHE A 122 2.00 7.96 0.08
C PHE A 122 2.32 9.44 0.27
N GLN A 123 1.38 10.18 0.84
CA GLN A 123 1.52 11.62 1.10
C GLN A 123 0.96 11.99 2.47
N PRO A 124 1.40 13.11 3.06
CA PRO A 124 0.86 13.59 4.33
C PRO A 124 -0.65 13.80 4.23
N LEU A 125 -1.35 13.37 5.27
CA LEU A 125 -2.76 13.67 5.44
C LEU A 125 -2.93 15.15 5.79
N ASP A 126 -3.33 15.99 4.83
CA ASP A 126 -3.82 17.33 5.15
C ASP A 126 -5.35 17.30 5.31
N ARG A 127 -5.80 17.14 6.56
CA ARG A 127 -7.23 17.13 6.89
C ARG A 127 -7.92 18.48 6.66
N ARG A 128 -7.18 19.58 6.40
CA ARG A 128 -7.76 20.90 6.11
C ARG A 128 -8.31 21.02 4.69
N LEU A 129 -7.67 20.36 3.71
CA LEU A 129 -8.07 20.41 2.29
C LEU A 129 -9.23 19.48 1.94
N ASN A 130 -9.44 18.42 2.74
CA ASN A 130 -10.51 17.43 2.52
C ASN A 130 -11.87 17.81 3.16
N SER A 131 -12.02 19.05 3.63
CA SER A 131 -13.21 19.52 4.36
C SER A 131 -14.48 19.61 3.52
N THR A 132 -14.41 19.45 2.20
CA THR A 132 -15.57 19.61 1.29
C THR A 132 -16.40 18.34 1.10
N ARG A 133 -15.98 17.16 1.61
CA ARG A 133 -16.71 15.90 1.38
C ARG A 133 -17.13 15.10 2.62
N SER A 134 -16.75 15.53 3.82
CA SER A 134 -17.31 14.98 5.05
C SER A 134 -17.44 16.07 6.10
N SER A 135 -18.63 16.65 6.19
CA SER A 135 -19.03 17.63 7.22
C SER A 135 -19.05 17.05 8.65
N PHE A 136 -18.50 15.84 8.86
CA PHE A 136 -18.57 15.10 10.13
C PHE A 136 -17.22 14.94 10.85
N HIS A 137 -16.12 15.50 10.33
CA HIS A 137 -14.81 15.41 10.97
C HIS A 137 -14.18 16.78 11.20
N ARG A 138 -14.83 17.57 12.04
CA ARG A 138 -14.18 18.69 12.73
C ARG A 138 -13.19 18.12 13.74
N VAL A 139 -11.92 18.44 13.51
CA VAL A 139 -10.89 18.68 14.54
C VAL A 139 -10.49 17.46 15.37
N ASP A 140 -9.28 16.95 15.12
CA ASP A 140 -8.41 16.60 16.23
C ASP A 140 -7.16 17.48 16.14
N SER A 141 -7.26 18.64 16.78
CA SER A 141 -6.15 19.54 17.12
C SER A 141 -5.02 18.82 17.87
N LEU A 142 -5.29 17.63 18.40
CA LEU A 142 -4.32 16.74 19.02
C LEU A 142 -3.27 16.23 18.01
N THR A 143 -3.65 15.90 16.78
CA THR A 143 -2.69 15.40 15.76
C THR A 143 -1.80 16.49 15.16
N ASP A 144 -2.08 17.76 15.46
CA ASP A 144 -1.21 18.89 15.12
C ASP A 144 -0.14 19.11 16.18
N SER A 145 -0.34 18.60 17.40
CA SER A 145 0.71 18.52 18.40
C SER A 145 1.65 17.34 18.11
N GLU A 146 2.91 17.51 18.50
CA GLU A 146 3.92 16.46 18.37
C GLU A 146 3.55 15.20 19.18
N GLU A 147 2.97 15.39 20.37
CA GLU A 147 2.57 14.31 21.28
C GLU A 147 1.38 13.51 20.75
N GLY A 148 0.36 14.17 20.20
CA GLY A 148 -0.79 13.48 19.61
C GLY A 148 -0.41 12.70 18.35
N LEU A 149 0.48 13.24 17.51
CA LEU A 149 1.03 12.49 16.37
C LEU A 149 1.83 11.26 16.83
N ALA A 150 2.65 11.40 17.87
CA ALA A 150 3.41 10.26 18.43
C ALA A 150 2.46 9.17 18.98
N THR A 151 1.37 9.57 19.64
CA THR A 151 0.36 8.65 20.18
C THR A 151 -0.32 7.84 19.08
N GLU A 152 -0.79 8.49 18.02
CA GLU A 152 -1.42 7.83 16.87
C GLU A 152 -0.44 6.96 16.05
N LEU A 153 0.85 7.31 16.05
CA LEU A 153 1.87 6.45 15.46
C LEU A 153 2.13 5.21 16.32
N ALA A 154 2.08 5.34 17.65
CA ALA A 154 2.27 4.22 18.58
C ALA A 154 1.06 3.26 18.58
N GLU A 155 -0.16 3.81 18.55
CA GLU A 155 -1.41 3.05 18.54
C GLU A 155 -1.99 2.98 17.13
N PRO A 156 -1.79 1.87 16.39
CA PRO A 156 -2.10 1.84 14.97
C PRO A 156 -3.60 2.05 14.69
N THR A 157 -3.90 2.87 13.68
CA THR A 157 -5.23 3.13 13.12
C THR A 157 -5.25 2.90 11.60
N ASP A 158 -6.42 3.00 10.97
CA ASP A 158 -6.58 2.92 9.51
C ASP A 158 -5.87 4.05 8.74
N GLU A 159 -5.56 5.16 9.42
CA GLU A 159 -4.88 6.32 8.84
C GLU A 159 -3.37 6.38 9.16
N ARG A 160 -2.85 5.43 9.95
CA ARG A 160 -1.46 5.44 10.46
C ARG A 160 -0.41 5.64 9.37
N ILE A 161 -0.62 5.05 8.18
CA ILE A 161 0.30 5.16 7.05
C ILE A 161 0.44 6.61 6.53
N PHE A 162 -0.64 7.40 6.57
CA PHE A 162 -0.60 8.81 6.14
C PHE A 162 -0.09 9.73 7.25
N LEU A 163 -0.31 9.37 8.52
CA LEU A 163 0.33 10.02 9.66
C LEU A 163 1.84 9.79 9.66
N LEU A 164 2.30 8.61 9.24
CA LEU A 164 3.71 8.31 9.02
C LEU A 164 4.30 9.24 7.95
N ALA A 165 3.59 9.46 6.84
CA ALA A 165 3.99 10.42 5.81
C ALA A 165 4.10 11.85 6.37
N LYS A 166 3.17 12.28 7.23
CA LYS A 166 3.23 13.59 7.94
C LYS A 166 4.51 13.68 8.78
N ALA A 167 4.81 12.68 9.60
CA ALA A 167 5.99 12.69 10.47
C ALA A 167 7.31 12.71 9.68
N ILE A 168 7.40 11.94 8.58
CA ILE A 168 8.56 11.95 7.69
C ILE A 168 8.70 13.30 6.98
N LYS A 169 7.62 13.91 6.49
CA LYS A 169 7.68 15.26 5.88
C LYS A 169 8.14 16.30 6.91
N SER A 170 7.72 16.16 8.17
CA SER A 170 8.18 16.95 9.33
C SER A 170 9.59 16.60 9.81
N LYS A 171 10.36 15.79 9.07
CA LYS A 171 11.77 15.44 9.35
C LYS A 171 12.00 14.72 10.69
N TRP A 172 11.03 13.94 11.17
CA TRP A 172 11.26 13.12 12.35
C TRP A 172 12.33 12.05 12.08
N PRO A 173 13.24 11.77 13.03
CA PRO A 173 14.26 10.73 12.86
C PRO A 173 13.61 9.35 12.63
N LEU A 174 14.09 8.59 11.63
CA LEU A 174 13.56 7.25 11.34
C LEU A 174 13.67 6.30 12.54
N LYS A 175 14.72 6.44 13.37
CA LYS A 175 14.88 5.67 14.61
C LYS A 175 13.74 5.93 15.61
N ARG A 176 13.27 7.17 15.70
CA ARG A 176 12.10 7.53 16.54
C ARG A 176 10.84 6.88 15.98
N LEU A 177 10.66 6.91 14.66
CA LEU A 177 9.52 6.26 14.01
C LEU A 177 9.54 4.74 14.22
N TYR A 178 10.71 4.10 14.15
CA TYR A 178 10.87 2.68 14.49
C TYR A 178 10.44 2.40 15.92
N GLN A 179 10.92 3.18 16.90
CA GLN A 179 10.56 3.01 18.32
C GLN A 179 9.06 3.16 18.60
N LEU A 180 8.40 4.09 17.91
CA LEU A 180 6.95 4.27 18.05
C LEU A 180 6.19 3.15 17.33
N THR A 181 6.62 2.78 16.13
CA THR A 181 5.77 2.00 15.23
C THR A 181 6.05 0.50 15.19
N ASN A 182 7.27 0.11 15.55
CA ASN A 182 7.88 -1.19 15.27
C ASN A 182 7.87 -1.58 13.78
N ILE A 183 7.71 -0.61 12.86
CA ILE A 183 7.88 -0.82 11.42
C ILE A 183 9.38 -0.84 11.13
N ASP A 184 9.85 -1.89 10.47
CA ASP A 184 11.26 -2.07 10.14
C ASP A 184 11.88 -0.85 9.45
N LEU A 185 13.13 -0.54 9.82
CA LEU A 185 13.85 0.63 9.32
C LEU A 185 14.00 0.64 7.81
N TRP A 186 14.08 -0.52 7.15
CA TRP A 186 14.12 -0.62 5.70
C TRP A 186 12.87 0.01 5.07
N PHE A 187 11.67 -0.32 5.55
CA PHE A 187 10.44 0.27 5.03
C PHE A 187 10.37 1.77 5.30
N LEU A 188 10.76 2.20 6.51
CA LEU A 188 10.81 3.61 6.88
C LEU A 188 11.76 4.42 5.97
N GLN A 189 12.90 3.83 5.60
CA GLN A 189 13.82 4.42 4.62
C GLN A 189 13.17 4.53 3.24
N ARG A 190 12.50 3.48 2.74
CA ARG A 190 11.79 3.54 1.45
C ARG A 190 10.69 4.61 1.45
N PHE A 191 9.95 4.75 2.54
CA PHE A 191 8.96 5.81 2.70
C PHE A 191 9.59 7.22 2.70
N SER A 192 10.77 7.38 3.31
CA SER A 192 11.53 8.64 3.24
C SER A 192 11.88 8.99 1.80
N LEU A 193 12.36 8.02 1.01
CA LEU A 193 12.70 8.23 -0.41
C LEU A 193 11.51 8.75 -1.22
N ILE A 194 10.30 8.24 -0.94
CA ILE A 194 9.07 8.73 -1.60
C ILE A 194 8.85 10.20 -1.25
N ILE A 195 8.92 10.57 0.02
CA ILE A 195 8.70 11.96 0.48
C ILE A 195 9.77 12.91 -0.06
N ASP A 196 11.03 12.47 -0.09
CA ASP A 196 12.13 13.29 -0.60
C ASP A 196 11.99 13.52 -2.11
N CYS A 197 11.55 12.51 -2.87
CA CYS A 197 11.21 12.70 -4.28
C CYS A 197 10.02 13.65 -4.49
N LEU A 198 8.97 13.55 -3.66
CA LEU A 198 7.83 14.47 -3.72
C LEU A 198 8.24 15.93 -3.45
N LYS A 199 9.19 16.17 -2.55
CA LYS A 199 9.73 17.52 -2.32
C LYS A 199 10.51 18.05 -3.52
N GLN A 200 11.37 17.22 -4.13
CA GLN A 200 12.09 17.60 -5.34
C GLN A 200 11.14 17.91 -6.49
N LEU A 201 10.02 17.19 -6.57
CA LEU A 201 8.92 17.46 -7.51
C LEU A 201 8.27 18.83 -7.30
N GLU A 202 8.01 19.23 -6.04
CA GLU A 202 7.45 20.54 -5.70
C GLU A 202 8.38 21.71 -6.12
N GLU A 203 9.69 21.45 -6.30
CA GLU A 203 10.70 22.47 -6.66
C GLU A 203 10.95 22.61 -8.17
N VAL A 204 10.45 21.70 -9.01
CA VAL A 204 10.70 21.70 -10.47
C VAL A 204 9.51 22.31 -11.23
N PRO A 205 9.74 23.29 -12.14
CA PRO A 205 8.68 23.84 -12.99
C PRO A 205 8.02 22.78 -13.89
N ASP A 206 6.71 22.90 -14.08
CA ASP A 206 5.89 21.95 -14.84
C ASP A 206 6.48 21.66 -16.24
N GLY A 207 6.90 20.41 -16.45
CA GLY A 207 7.32 19.89 -17.76
C GLY A 207 8.50 18.91 -17.76
N ALA A 208 9.40 18.96 -16.77
CA ALA A 208 10.62 18.16 -16.80
C ALA A 208 10.50 16.77 -16.13
N LEU A 209 9.47 16.50 -15.32
CA LEU A 209 9.48 15.35 -14.40
C LEU A 209 8.64 14.12 -14.76
N THR A 210 8.24 13.95 -16.02
CA THR A 210 7.37 12.85 -16.45
C THR A 210 8.01 11.45 -16.29
N ILE A 211 9.35 11.36 -16.25
CA ILE A 211 10.07 10.07 -16.21
C ILE A 211 10.30 9.59 -14.75
N CYS A 212 10.75 10.46 -13.83
CA CYS A 212 10.91 10.10 -12.41
C CYS A 212 9.57 9.73 -11.76
N LEU A 213 8.48 10.43 -12.15
CA LEU A 213 7.12 10.12 -11.71
C LEU A 213 6.72 8.68 -12.09
N ARG A 214 6.98 8.24 -13.32
CA ARG A 214 6.64 6.88 -13.76
C ARG A 214 7.43 5.79 -13.02
N VAL A 215 8.72 6.01 -12.76
CA VAL A 215 9.59 5.00 -12.11
C VAL A 215 9.24 4.77 -10.64
N LEU A 216 8.73 5.79 -9.94
CA LEU A 216 8.25 5.66 -8.56
C LEU A 216 6.76 5.31 -8.46
N GLY A 217 6.10 5.12 -9.61
CA GLY A 217 4.67 4.86 -9.67
C GLY A 217 3.80 6.06 -9.28
N ALA A 218 4.26 7.30 -9.46
CA ALA A 218 3.42 8.49 -9.40
C ALA A 218 2.62 8.64 -10.72
N CYS A 219 1.30 8.78 -10.60
CA CYS A 219 0.42 9.06 -11.73
C CYS A 219 0.28 10.58 -11.93
N SER A 220 -0.10 10.99 -13.14
CA SER A 220 -0.36 12.40 -13.52
C SER A 220 -1.37 13.15 -12.64
N ALA A 221 -2.09 12.48 -11.72
CA ALA A 221 -2.99 13.11 -10.75
C ALA A 221 -2.27 13.88 -9.63
N THR A 222 -0.95 13.69 -9.47
CA THR A 222 -0.11 14.50 -8.55
C THR A 222 0.38 15.78 -9.21
N THR A 223 0.33 15.86 -10.54
CA THR A 223 0.52 17.11 -11.29
C THR A 223 -0.83 17.80 -11.33
N ILE A 224 -0.97 18.91 -10.61
CA ILE A 224 -2.09 19.83 -10.83
C ILE A 224 -1.83 20.42 -12.21
N ILE A 225 -2.34 19.77 -13.25
CA ILE A 225 -2.49 20.43 -14.55
C ILE A 225 -3.52 21.52 -14.28
N PRO A 226 -3.20 22.82 -14.46
CA PRO A 226 -4.21 23.86 -14.42
C PRO A 226 -5.27 23.48 -15.44
N ASP A 227 -6.55 23.55 -15.07
CA ASP A 227 -7.65 23.48 -16.03
C ASP A 227 -7.47 24.66 -17.00
N ASP A 228 -6.74 24.45 -18.09
CA ASP A 228 -6.78 25.31 -19.26
C ASP A 228 -8.13 25.03 -19.93
N THR A 229 -9.15 25.67 -19.39
CA THR A 229 -10.37 26.01 -20.13
C THR A 229 -9.97 26.95 -21.27
N GLU A 230 -9.45 26.39 -22.36
CA GLU A 230 -9.54 27.02 -23.68
C GLU A 230 -10.44 26.15 -24.54
N ALA A 231 -11.64 26.68 -24.74
CA ALA A 231 -12.64 26.19 -25.66
C ALA A 231 -12.00 26.01 -27.05
N TYR A 232 -11.97 24.78 -27.55
CA TYR A 232 -11.81 24.56 -28.98
C TYR A 232 -13.04 25.15 -29.69
N PRO A 233 -12.87 26.08 -30.65
CA PRO A 233 -13.97 26.50 -31.50
C PRO A 233 -14.33 25.31 -32.40
N ALA A 234 -15.56 24.83 -32.25
CA ALA A 234 -16.16 23.93 -33.21
C ALA A 234 -16.46 24.74 -34.48
N ASP A 235 -15.59 24.65 -35.48
CA ASP A 235 -15.96 24.98 -36.85
C ASP A 235 -15.08 24.28 -37.89
N ILE A 236 -15.61 24.22 -39.12
CA ILE A 236 -15.17 23.49 -40.32
C ILE A 236 -15.68 22.03 -40.35
N GLY A 237 -16.71 21.61 -41.08
CA GLY A 237 -17.35 22.21 -42.27
C GLY A 237 -16.79 21.62 -43.56
N GLN A 238 -17.24 20.41 -43.93
CA GLN A 238 -17.62 19.96 -45.29
C GLN A 238 -18.24 18.57 -45.25
#